data_AF-A0AAW1SHF7-F1
#
_entry.id   AF-A0AAW1SHF7-F1
#
_cell.length_a   1.000
_cell.length_b   1.000
_cell.length_c   1.000
_cell.angle_alpha   90.00
_cell.angle_beta   90.00
_cell.angle_gamma   90.00
#
_symmetry.space_group_name_H-M   'P 1'
#
loop_
_entity.id
_entity.type
_entity.pdbx_description
1 polymer ?
#
loop_
_entity_poly.entity_id
_entity_poly.type
_entity_poly.pdbx_seq_one_letter_code
_entity_poly.pdbx_strand_id
1 'polypeptide(L)'
;MPPFSRTKAACTFHDRVNLLALPVLGTLALAGLLGFYSATKVTNMFVMYIVADALWIWVEPDALPSLPIVVQAHHLVTIVLLIFPLRHPEFAHFTCWDGIVEINTFFLIARRQWKAQRQIMNWCYWATFLPMRLVLYPYLLFRFWFALEGFGLERLVVVACQFLLCGFNGAMIYASTVRRMRRLGSRDDLWGLANLTPSTPQEKAAYKQSQPQPVVIRAQAGY
;
A
#
# COMPACT_ATOMS: atom_id res chain seq x y z
N MET A 1 -5.15 -12.06 27.83
CA MET A 1 -4.40 -12.48 26.62
C MET A 1 -3.77 -11.25 25.98
N PRO A 2 -2.46 -11.23 25.68
CA PRO A 2 -1.84 -10.01 25.18
C PRO A 2 -2.29 -9.73 23.73
N PRO A 3 -2.75 -8.51 23.41
CA PRO A 3 -3.34 -8.17 22.10
C PRO A 3 -2.33 -8.10 20.94
N PHE A 4 -1.03 -8.22 21.19
CA PHE A 4 0.01 -7.96 20.18
C PHE A 4 0.32 -9.12 19.20
N SER A 5 -0.10 -10.36 19.47
CA SER A 5 0.24 -11.50 18.61
C SER A 5 -0.73 -11.73 17.44
N ARG A 6 -2.02 -11.39 17.61
CA ARG A 6 -3.06 -11.59 16.58
C ARG A 6 -2.86 -10.65 15.38
N THR A 7 -2.47 -9.40 15.60
CA THR A 7 -2.32 -8.37 14.56
C THR A 7 -1.27 -8.73 13.49
N LYS A 8 -0.19 -9.45 13.85
CA LYS A 8 0.82 -9.89 12.88
C LYS A 8 0.37 -11.10 12.06
N ALA A 9 -0.40 -12.00 12.66
CA ALA A 9 -0.86 -13.23 12.02
C ALA A 9 -1.90 -12.93 10.94
N ALA A 10 -2.91 -12.12 11.26
CA ALA A 10 -3.93 -11.65 10.32
C ALA A 10 -3.30 -10.99 9.08
N CYS A 11 -2.43 -10.00 9.32
CA CYS A 11 -1.74 -9.29 8.25
C CYS A 11 -0.85 -10.20 7.39
N THR A 12 -0.16 -11.16 8.02
CA THR A 12 0.68 -12.12 7.28
C THR A 12 -0.16 -13.09 6.46
N PHE A 13 -1.31 -13.52 6.97
CA PHE A 13 -2.20 -14.42 6.25
C PHE A 13 -2.83 -13.73 5.03
N HIS A 14 -3.33 -12.51 5.22
CA HIS A 14 -3.82 -11.65 4.14
C HIS A 14 -2.76 -11.39 3.07
N ASP A 15 -1.55 -10.97 3.48
CA ASP A 15 -0.43 -10.76 2.57
C ASP A 15 -0.10 -12.04 1.76
N ARG A 16 -0.17 -13.23 2.37
CA ARG A 16 0.10 -14.51 1.67
C ARG A 16 -0.95 -14.84 0.62
N VAL A 17 -2.24 -14.62 0.92
CA VAL A 17 -3.31 -14.81 -0.07
C VAL A 17 -3.11 -13.86 -1.24
N ASN A 18 -2.80 -12.59 -0.97
CA ASN A 18 -2.58 -11.61 -2.02
C ASN A 18 -1.28 -11.84 -2.81
N LEU A 19 -0.25 -12.43 -2.21
CA LEU A 19 0.93 -12.88 -2.95
C LEU A 19 0.63 -13.98 -3.99
N LEU A 20 -0.47 -14.71 -3.82
CA LEU A 20 -0.93 -15.71 -4.80
C LEU A 20 -1.94 -15.10 -5.78
N ALA A 21 -2.91 -14.32 -5.28
CA ALA A 21 -3.99 -13.78 -6.09
C ALA A 21 -3.53 -12.67 -7.05
N LEU A 22 -2.71 -11.72 -6.58
CA LEU A 22 -2.34 -10.53 -7.37
C LEU A 22 -1.52 -10.87 -8.62
N PRO A 23 -0.54 -11.81 -8.61
CA PRO A 23 0.14 -12.23 -9.83
C PRO A 23 -0.83 -12.83 -10.86
N VAL A 24 -1.82 -13.61 -10.43
CA VAL A 24 -2.83 -14.20 -11.31
C VAL A 24 -3.69 -13.10 -11.93
N LEU A 25 -4.17 -12.14 -11.13
CA LEU A 25 -4.96 -11.02 -11.64
C LEU A 25 -4.16 -10.12 -12.58
N GLY A 26 -2.92 -9.78 -12.22
CA GLY A 26 -2.03 -8.98 -13.06
C GLY A 26 -1.66 -9.65 -14.38
N THR A 27 -1.44 -10.97 -14.38
CA THR A 27 -1.18 -11.73 -15.61
C THR A 27 -2.43 -11.88 -16.47
N LEU A 28 -3.61 -12.10 -15.88
CA LEU A 28 -4.88 -12.10 -16.61
C LEU A 28 -5.20 -10.73 -17.22
N ALA A 29 -4.93 -9.64 -16.50
CA ALA A 29 -5.05 -8.28 -17.03
C ALA A 29 -4.14 -8.07 -18.24
N LEU A 30 -2.87 -8.46 -18.14
CA LEU A 30 -1.94 -8.40 -19.26
C LEU A 30 -2.38 -9.27 -20.45
N ALA A 31 -2.81 -10.50 -20.20
CA ALA A 31 -3.36 -11.39 -21.23
C ALA A 31 -4.62 -10.80 -21.89
N GLY A 32 -5.46 -10.11 -21.10
CA GLY A 32 -6.63 -9.40 -21.59
C GLY A 32 -6.27 -8.23 -22.51
N LEU A 33 -5.24 -7.44 -22.18
CA LEU A 33 -4.74 -6.37 -23.04
C LEU A 33 -4.13 -6.89 -24.35
N LEU A 34 -3.45 -8.04 -24.29
CA LEU A 34 -2.83 -8.67 -25.45
C LEU A 34 -3.81 -9.48 -26.32
N GLY A 35 -5.08 -9.57 -25.91
CA GLY A 35 -6.11 -10.34 -26.62
C GLY A 35 -6.04 -11.86 -26.43
N PHE A 36 -5.17 -12.35 -25.53
CA PHE A 36 -5.08 -13.78 -25.19
C PHE A 36 -6.17 -14.24 -24.23
N TYR A 37 -6.87 -13.33 -23.56
CA TYR A 37 -7.96 -13.64 -22.64
C TYR A 37 -9.10 -12.61 -22.73
N SER A 38 -10.32 -13.02 -22.38
CA SER A 38 -11.48 -12.13 -22.45
C SER A 38 -11.42 -11.05 -21.37
N ALA A 39 -11.37 -9.78 -21.78
CA ALA A 39 -11.36 -8.64 -20.86
C ALA A 39 -12.58 -8.65 -19.92
N THR A 40 -13.78 -9.00 -20.41
CA THR A 40 -14.98 -9.12 -19.57
C THR A 40 -14.83 -10.19 -18.48
N LYS A 41 -14.19 -11.33 -18.79
CA LYS A 41 -13.87 -12.34 -17.77
C LYS A 41 -12.87 -11.81 -16.75
N VAL A 42 -11.87 -11.04 -17.20
CA VAL A 42 -10.95 -10.34 -16.28
C VAL A 42 -11.72 -9.40 -15.35
N THR A 43 -12.65 -8.60 -15.87
CA THR A 43 -13.51 -7.71 -15.06
C THR A 43 -14.27 -8.48 -13.99
N ASN A 44 -14.93 -9.58 -14.34
CA ASN A 44 -15.65 -10.40 -13.36
C ASN A 44 -14.72 -10.94 -12.27
N MET A 45 -13.52 -11.40 -12.63
CA MET A 45 -12.54 -11.89 -11.65
C MET A 45 -12.03 -10.78 -10.72
N PHE A 46 -11.77 -9.59 -11.26
CA PHE A 46 -11.39 -8.41 -10.47
C PHE A 46 -12.48 -7.98 -9.51
N VAL A 47 -13.75 -7.96 -9.95
CA VAL A 47 -14.90 -7.62 -9.11
C VAL A 47 -15.04 -8.63 -7.96
N MET A 48 -14.98 -9.93 -8.25
CA MET A 48 -15.05 -10.95 -7.21
C MET A 48 -13.91 -10.81 -6.19
N TYR A 49 -12.67 -10.61 -6.67
CA TYR A 49 -11.52 -10.40 -5.81
C TYR A 49 -11.66 -9.16 -4.93
N ILE A 50 -11.96 -7.99 -5.51
CA ILE A 50 -11.99 -6.72 -4.77
C ILE A 50 -13.14 -6.70 -3.75
N VAL A 51 -14.28 -7.33 -4.05
CA VAL A 51 -15.40 -7.48 -3.10
C VAL A 51 -14.99 -8.40 -1.96
N ALA A 52 -14.39 -9.55 -2.26
CA ALA A 52 -13.91 -10.47 -1.22
C ALA A 52 -12.85 -9.82 -0.32
N ASP A 53 -11.90 -9.08 -0.91
CA ASP A 53 -10.83 -8.39 -0.17
C ASP A 53 -11.40 -7.24 0.69
N ALA A 54 -12.35 -6.47 0.15
CA ALA A 54 -13.06 -5.42 0.89
C ALA A 54 -13.87 -5.98 2.07
N LEU A 55 -14.54 -7.13 1.89
CA LEU A 55 -15.26 -7.80 2.97
C LEU A 55 -14.31 -8.35 4.03
N TRP A 56 -13.16 -8.90 3.62
CA TRP A 56 -12.14 -9.35 4.55
C TRP A 56 -11.64 -8.18 5.40
N ILE A 57 -11.19 -7.09 4.79
CA ILE A 57 -10.68 -5.92 5.53
C ILE A 57 -11.74 -5.31 6.45
N TRP A 58 -13.01 -5.36 6.04
CA TRP A 58 -14.13 -4.92 6.89
C TRP A 58 -14.28 -5.76 8.15
N VAL A 59 -14.17 -7.09 8.03
CA VAL A 59 -14.29 -8.03 9.16
C VAL A 59 -13.02 -8.04 10.02
N GLU A 60 -11.86 -7.92 9.40
CA GLU A 60 -10.54 -8.00 10.05
C GLU A 60 -9.65 -6.82 9.61
N PRO A 61 -9.86 -5.61 10.16
CA PRO A 61 -9.08 -4.41 9.79
C PRO A 61 -7.59 -4.52 10.11
N ASP A 62 -7.22 -5.42 11.04
CA ASP A 62 -5.85 -5.77 11.39
C ASP A 62 -5.11 -6.57 10.29
N ALA A 63 -5.80 -6.98 9.22
CA ALA A 63 -5.21 -7.59 8.03
C ALA A 63 -4.25 -6.63 7.30
N LEU A 64 -4.34 -5.33 7.54
CA LEU A 64 -3.50 -4.32 6.91
C LEU A 64 -2.51 -3.69 7.90
N PRO A 65 -1.23 -3.50 7.52
CA PRO A 65 -0.21 -2.99 8.43
C PRO A 65 -0.39 -1.50 8.77
N SER A 66 -1.11 -0.75 7.95
CA SER A 66 -1.45 0.66 8.20
C SER A 66 -2.58 1.14 7.30
N LEU A 67 -3.38 2.08 7.80
CA LEU A 67 -4.41 2.82 7.05
C LEU A 67 -5.53 1.94 6.44
N PRO A 68 -6.16 1.03 7.21
CA PRO A 68 -7.22 0.15 6.68
C PRO A 68 -8.39 0.93 6.09
N ILE A 69 -8.77 2.06 6.69
CA ILE A 69 -9.86 2.93 6.19
C ILE A 69 -9.57 3.46 4.79
N VAL A 70 -8.30 3.83 4.50
CA VAL A 70 -7.92 4.40 3.20
C VAL A 70 -7.94 3.32 2.12
N VAL A 71 -7.48 2.10 2.45
CA VAL A 71 -7.55 0.95 1.53
C VAL A 71 -9.00 0.53 1.31
N GLN A 72 -9.83 0.53 2.35
CA GLN A 72 -11.26 0.24 2.22
C GLN A 72 -11.96 1.26 1.31
N ALA A 73 -11.71 2.55 1.50
CA ALA A 73 -12.26 3.60 0.63
C ALA A 73 -11.80 3.41 -0.83
N HIS A 74 -10.53 3.04 -1.04
CA HIS A 74 -10.03 2.69 -2.37
C HIS A 74 -10.79 1.50 -2.97
N HIS A 75 -11.05 0.42 -2.24
CA HIS A 75 -11.83 -0.71 -2.75
C HIS A 75 -13.26 -0.32 -3.12
N LEU A 76 -13.92 0.52 -2.31
CA LEU A 76 -15.26 1.02 -2.63
C LEU A 76 -15.25 1.83 -3.93
N VAL A 77 -14.27 2.71 -4.10
CA VAL A 77 -14.10 3.48 -5.35
C VAL A 77 -13.84 2.56 -6.54
N THR A 78 -12.97 1.56 -6.39
CA THR A 78 -12.68 0.58 -7.43
C THR A 78 -13.92 -0.26 -7.80
N ILE A 79 -14.72 -0.66 -6.82
CA ILE A 79 -15.99 -1.38 -7.06
C ILE A 79 -16.93 -0.50 -7.89
N VAL A 80 -17.12 0.77 -7.51
CA VAL A 80 -17.97 1.71 -8.26
C VAL A 80 -17.46 1.90 -9.69
N LEU A 81 -16.15 2.02 -9.88
CA LEU A 81 -15.52 2.12 -11.19
C LEU A 81 -15.80 0.86 -12.04
N LEU A 82 -15.70 -0.33 -11.45
CA LEU A 82 -15.90 -1.61 -12.14
C LEU A 82 -17.36 -1.92 -12.48
N ILE A 83 -18.35 -1.27 -11.86
CA ILE A 83 -19.75 -1.39 -12.25
C ILE A 83 -19.96 -0.94 -13.71
N PHE A 84 -19.19 0.05 -14.18
CA PHE A 84 -19.31 0.53 -15.56
C PHE A 84 -18.97 -0.54 -16.61
N PRO A 85 -17.77 -1.16 -16.63
CA PRO A 85 -17.46 -2.23 -17.59
C PRO A 85 -18.27 -3.52 -17.38
N LEU A 86 -18.89 -3.73 -16.21
CA LEU A 86 -19.88 -4.81 -16.04
C LEU A 86 -21.17 -4.54 -16.84
N ARG A 87 -21.61 -3.27 -16.92
CA ARG A 87 -22.80 -2.85 -17.66
C ARG A 87 -22.52 -2.64 -19.14
N HIS A 88 -21.30 -2.25 -19.49
CA HIS A 88 -20.85 -1.96 -20.84
C HIS A 88 -19.58 -2.76 -21.16
N PRO A 89 -19.72 -4.07 -21.50
CA PRO A 89 -18.59 -4.99 -21.67
C PRO A 89 -17.57 -4.59 -22.75
N GLU A 90 -17.95 -3.76 -23.71
CA GLU A 90 -17.06 -3.19 -24.73
C GLU A 90 -15.92 -2.34 -24.11
N PHE A 91 -16.14 -1.82 -22.91
CA PHE A 91 -15.15 -1.06 -22.14
C PHE A 91 -14.36 -1.90 -21.14
N ALA A 92 -14.55 -3.23 -21.11
CA ALA A 92 -13.85 -4.12 -20.17
C ALA A 92 -12.32 -4.09 -20.32
N HIS A 93 -11.80 -3.69 -21.50
CA HIS A 93 -10.36 -3.50 -21.70
C HIS A 93 -9.77 -2.43 -20.77
N PHE A 94 -10.56 -1.45 -20.31
CA PHE A 94 -10.13 -0.50 -19.30
C PHE A 94 -9.89 -1.14 -17.94
N THR A 95 -10.68 -2.15 -17.55
CA THR A 95 -10.38 -2.95 -16.35
C THR A 95 -9.01 -3.61 -16.46
N CYS A 96 -8.65 -4.12 -17.64
CA CYS A 96 -7.33 -4.69 -17.85
C CYS A 96 -6.23 -3.63 -17.71
N TRP A 97 -6.42 -2.43 -18.25
CA TRP A 97 -5.48 -1.31 -18.09
C TRP A 97 -5.30 -0.89 -16.63
N ASP A 98 -6.38 -0.69 -15.88
CA ASP A 98 -6.28 -0.35 -14.46
C ASP A 98 -5.68 -1.52 -13.65
N GLY A 99 -6.05 -2.76 -14.01
CA GLY A 99 -5.68 -3.99 -13.31
C GLY A 99 -4.21 -4.39 -13.42
N ILE A 100 -3.45 -3.91 -14.42
CA ILE A 100 -2.00 -4.18 -14.46
C ILE A 100 -1.27 -3.61 -13.24
N VAL A 101 -1.88 -2.64 -12.55
CA VAL A 101 -1.34 -2.05 -11.32
C VAL A 101 -1.14 -3.11 -10.22
N GLU A 102 -1.86 -4.22 -10.27
CA GLU A 102 -1.72 -5.28 -9.27
C GLU A 102 -0.35 -5.96 -9.30
N ILE A 103 0.38 -5.86 -10.42
CA ILE A 103 1.79 -6.24 -10.48
C ILE A 103 2.62 -5.34 -9.55
N ASN A 104 2.33 -4.04 -9.51
CA ASN A 104 2.97 -3.13 -8.56
C ASN A 104 2.56 -3.42 -7.11
N THR A 105 1.26 -3.68 -6.87
CA THR A 105 0.76 -4.07 -5.54
C THR A 105 1.43 -5.37 -5.07
N PHE A 106 1.61 -6.35 -5.95
CA PHE A 106 2.36 -7.57 -5.65
C PHE A 106 3.77 -7.26 -5.14
N PHE A 107 4.55 -6.42 -5.83
CA PHE A 107 5.90 -6.06 -5.37
C PHE A 107 5.88 -5.30 -4.03
N LEU A 108 4.85 -4.49 -3.78
CA LEU A 108 4.62 -3.79 -2.52
C LEU A 108 4.38 -4.77 -1.34
N ILE A 109 3.70 -5.88 -1.57
CA ILE A 109 3.46 -6.93 -0.57
C ILE A 109 4.70 -7.83 -0.45
N ALA A 110 5.27 -8.26 -1.57
CA ALA A 110 6.44 -9.15 -1.63
C ALA A 110 7.63 -8.59 -0.85
N ARG A 111 7.91 -7.28 -0.96
CA ARG A 111 9.01 -6.65 -0.20
C ARG A 111 8.81 -6.67 1.32
N ARG A 112 7.59 -6.88 1.83
CA ARG A 112 7.30 -7.03 3.26
C ARG A 112 7.54 -8.45 3.74
N GLN A 113 7.14 -9.42 2.93
CA GLN A 113 7.18 -10.84 3.27
C GLN A 113 8.57 -11.46 3.01
N TRP A 114 9.23 -11.11 1.90
CA TRP A 114 10.53 -11.66 1.51
C TRP A 114 11.68 -10.73 1.91
N LYS A 115 12.05 -10.76 3.20
CA LYS A 115 13.11 -9.90 3.76
C LYS A 115 14.47 -10.07 3.06
N ALA A 116 14.82 -11.30 2.64
CA ALA A 116 16.07 -11.60 1.95
C ALA A 116 16.16 -10.93 0.57
N GLN A 117 15.04 -10.84 -0.16
CA GLN A 117 14.95 -10.26 -1.50
C GLN A 117 14.42 -8.82 -1.48
N ARG A 118 14.33 -8.20 -0.30
CA ARG A 118 13.67 -6.91 -0.10
C ARG A 118 14.21 -5.82 -1.01
N GLN A 119 15.52 -5.79 -1.28
CA GLN A 119 16.12 -4.79 -2.16
C GLN A 119 15.64 -4.94 -3.61
N ILE A 120 15.64 -6.16 -4.13
CA ILE A 120 15.15 -6.48 -5.49
C ILE A 120 13.67 -6.12 -5.60
N MET A 121 12.85 -6.58 -4.64
CA MET A 121 11.42 -6.27 -4.64
C MET A 121 11.14 -4.76 -4.51
N ASN A 122 11.99 -4.03 -3.80
CA ASN A 122 11.88 -2.58 -3.70
C ASN A 122 12.22 -1.89 -5.03
N TRP A 123 13.22 -2.37 -5.77
CA TRP A 123 13.52 -1.88 -7.11
C TRP A 123 12.37 -2.18 -8.08
N CYS A 124 11.87 -3.41 -8.12
CA CYS A 124 10.71 -3.79 -8.95
C CYS A 124 9.47 -2.96 -8.61
N TYR A 125 9.23 -2.71 -7.32
CA TYR A 125 8.16 -1.83 -6.87
C TYR A 125 8.31 -0.43 -7.46
N TRP A 126 9.45 0.23 -7.33
CA TRP A 126 9.61 1.59 -7.87
C TRP A 126 9.61 1.64 -9.40
N ALA A 127 10.21 0.64 -10.05
CA ALA A 127 10.24 0.50 -11.49
C ALA A 127 8.83 0.35 -12.09
N THR A 128 7.91 -0.32 -11.38
CA THR A 128 6.51 -0.45 -11.81
C THR A 128 5.62 0.69 -11.31
N PHE A 129 5.91 1.26 -10.14
CA PHE A 129 5.10 2.30 -9.51
C PHE A 129 5.02 3.55 -10.40
N LEU A 130 6.17 4.04 -10.88
CA LEU A 130 6.23 5.25 -11.68
C LEU A 130 5.41 5.14 -12.98
N PRO A 131 5.65 4.17 -13.89
CA PRO A 131 4.88 4.09 -15.13
C PRO A 131 3.41 3.76 -14.89
N MET A 132 3.07 2.84 -13.98
CA MET A 132 1.69 2.41 -13.80
C MET A 132 0.85 3.46 -13.02
N ARG A 133 1.37 4.00 -11.93
CA ARG A 133 0.55 4.84 -11.02
C ARG A 133 0.67 6.33 -11.29
N LEU A 134 1.80 6.80 -11.85
CA LEU A 134 2.02 8.23 -12.10
C LEU A 134 1.88 8.63 -13.57
N VAL A 135 2.01 7.69 -14.51
CA VAL A 135 1.82 7.97 -15.93
C VAL A 135 0.50 7.39 -16.43
N LEU A 136 0.30 6.08 -16.28
CA LEU A 136 -0.88 5.40 -16.82
C LEU A 136 -2.19 5.88 -16.17
N TYR A 137 -2.26 6.02 -14.84
CA TYR A 137 -3.51 6.42 -14.18
C TYR A 137 -4.01 7.83 -14.58
N PRO A 138 -3.15 8.87 -14.60
CA PRO A 138 -3.52 10.18 -15.16
C PRO A 138 -3.86 10.13 -16.66
N TYR A 139 -3.16 9.28 -17.43
CA TYR A 139 -3.50 9.06 -18.83
C TYR A 139 -4.90 8.42 -18.98
N LEU A 140 -5.25 7.43 -18.15
CA LEU A 140 -6.57 6.80 -18.15
C LEU A 140 -7.68 7.77 -17.76
N LEU A 141 -7.42 8.68 -16.81
CA LEU A 141 -8.35 9.76 -16.47
C LEU A 141 -8.71 10.60 -17.71
N PHE A 142 -7.69 11.02 -18.46
CA PHE A 142 -7.89 11.73 -19.73
C PHE A 142 -8.62 10.85 -20.74
N ARG A 143 -8.23 9.58 -20.90
CA ARG A 143 -8.87 8.66 -21.85
C ARG A 143 -10.34 8.41 -21.53
N PHE A 144 -10.72 8.23 -20.28
CA PHE A 144 -12.12 8.06 -19.88
C PHE A 144 -12.98 9.28 -20.23
N TRP A 145 -12.42 10.49 -20.11
CA TRP A 145 -13.15 11.72 -20.46
C TRP A 145 -13.61 11.74 -21.93
N PHE A 146 -12.74 11.30 -22.85
CA PHE A 146 -13.05 11.26 -24.28
C PHE A 146 -13.72 9.96 -24.72
N ALA A 147 -13.29 8.81 -24.20
CA ALA A 147 -13.80 7.51 -24.62
C ALA A 147 -15.26 7.28 -24.20
N LEU A 148 -15.72 7.97 -23.14
CA LEU A 148 -17.08 7.85 -22.60
C LEU A 148 -17.95 9.05 -22.97
N GLU A 149 -17.61 9.77 -24.05
CA GLU A 149 -18.48 10.80 -24.59
C GLU A 149 -19.87 10.21 -24.92
N GLY A 150 -20.94 10.91 -24.50
CA GLY A 150 -22.32 10.44 -24.63
C GLY A 150 -22.89 9.69 -23.41
N PHE A 151 -22.07 9.25 -22.45
CA PHE A 151 -22.54 8.50 -21.26
C PHE A 151 -23.01 9.37 -20.08
N GLY A 152 -23.10 10.70 -20.26
CA GLY A 152 -23.70 11.62 -19.29
C GLY A 152 -23.11 11.51 -17.87
N LEU A 153 -23.96 11.15 -16.90
CA LEU A 153 -23.58 10.99 -15.49
C LEU A 153 -22.61 9.83 -15.25
N GLU A 154 -22.70 8.74 -16.00
CA GLU A 154 -21.82 7.58 -15.82
C GLU A 154 -20.37 7.95 -16.14
N ARG A 155 -20.15 8.77 -17.18
CA ARG A 155 -18.83 9.35 -17.47
C ARG A 155 -18.28 10.13 -16.29
N LEU A 156 -19.10 10.98 -15.67
CA LEU A 156 -18.67 11.79 -14.52
C LEU A 156 -18.29 10.91 -13.33
N VAL A 157 -19.06 9.85 -13.06
CA VAL A 157 -18.76 8.88 -12.00
C VAL A 157 -17.44 8.15 -12.28
N VAL A 158 -17.25 7.61 -13.49
CA VAL A 158 -16.01 6.91 -13.87
C VAL A 158 -14.79 7.83 -13.74
N VAL A 159 -14.87 9.05 -14.26
CA VAL A 159 -13.79 10.04 -14.20
C VAL A 159 -13.52 10.47 -12.75
N ALA A 160 -14.56 10.66 -11.94
CA ALA A 160 -14.40 10.97 -10.52
C ALA A 160 -13.74 9.81 -9.75
N CYS A 161 -14.15 8.57 -10.00
CA CYS A 161 -13.49 7.39 -9.43
C CYS A 161 -12.02 7.35 -9.83
N GLN A 162 -11.69 7.51 -11.11
CA GLN A 162 -10.31 7.51 -11.57
C GLN A 162 -9.49 8.65 -10.96
N PHE A 163 -10.08 9.84 -10.78
CA PHE A 163 -9.43 10.95 -10.09
C PHE A 163 -9.11 10.63 -8.62
N LEU A 164 -10.06 9.99 -7.91
CA LEU A 164 -9.83 9.54 -6.53
C LEU A 164 -8.73 8.47 -6.46
N LEU A 165 -8.64 7.57 -7.44
CA LEU A 165 -7.56 6.58 -7.55
C LEU A 165 -6.19 7.25 -7.77
N CYS A 166 -6.12 8.29 -8.60
CA CYS A 166 -4.92 9.14 -8.72
C CYS A 166 -4.56 9.80 -7.39
N GLY A 167 -5.55 10.32 -6.65
CA GLY A 167 -5.37 10.87 -5.32
C GLY A 167 -4.79 9.86 -4.33
N PHE A 168 -5.28 8.62 -4.35
CA PHE A 168 -4.74 7.51 -3.56
C PHE A 168 -3.26 7.24 -3.87
N ASN A 169 -2.87 7.24 -5.16
CA ASN A 169 -1.47 7.11 -5.56
C ASN A 169 -0.60 8.25 -5.00
N GLY A 170 -1.10 9.49 -5.03
CA GLY A 170 -0.46 10.65 -4.42
C GLY A 170 -0.27 10.50 -2.90
N ALA A 171 -1.31 10.04 -2.20
CA ALA A 171 -1.27 9.79 -0.76
C ALA A 171 -0.21 8.72 -0.40
N MET A 172 -0.06 7.67 -1.21
CA MET A 172 1.00 6.67 -1.02
C MET A 172 2.40 7.25 -1.15
N ILE A 173 2.64 8.12 -2.15
CA ILE A 173 3.93 8.81 -2.32
C ILE A 173 4.20 9.68 -1.11
N TYR A 174 3.23 10.52 -0.73
CA TYR A 174 3.36 11.41 0.41
C TYR A 174 3.71 10.62 1.69
N ALA A 175 2.98 9.55 1.98
CA ALA A 175 3.24 8.70 3.14
C ALA A 175 4.64 8.05 3.08
N SER A 176 5.07 7.60 1.90
CA SER A 176 6.41 7.03 1.69
C SER A 176 7.51 8.07 1.92
N THR A 177 7.34 9.29 1.41
CA THR A 177 8.30 10.39 1.53
C THR A 177 8.40 10.90 2.97
N VAL A 178 7.27 11.12 3.66
CA VAL A 178 7.26 11.52 5.07
C VAL A 178 7.93 10.47 5.96
N ARG A 179 7.65 9.18 5.73
CA ARG A 179 8.32 8.09 6.46
C ARG A 179 9.83 8.06 6.21
N ARG A 180 10.28 8.40 4.99
CA ARG A 180 11.71 8.50 4.65
C ARG A 180 12.36 9.68 5.35
N MET A 181 11.75 10.86 5.32
CA MET A 181 12.26 12.06 5.99
C MET A 181 12.39 11.87 7.50
N ARG A 182 11.37 11.29 8.16
CA ARG A 182 11.42 10.98 9.60
C ARG A 182 12.57 10.04 9.98
N ARG A 183 12.89 9.06 9.12
CA ARG A 183 14.03 8.16 9.34
C ARG A 183 15.39 8.84 9.15
N LEU A 184 15.48 9.84 8.28
CA LEU A 184 16.70 10.60 8.07
C LEU A 184 16.93 11.56 9.25
N GLY A 185 15.92 12.33 9.65
CA GLY A 185 16.01 13.20 10.84
C GLY A 185 16.39 12.43 12.11
N SER A 186 15.75 11.29 12.38
CA SER A 186 16.11 10.44 13.51
C SER A 186 17.53 9.84 13.41
N ARG A 187 18.06 9.64 12.20
CA ARG A 187 19.46 9.22 12.02
C ARG A 187 20.41 10.36 12.32
N ASP A 188 20.10 11.57 11.85
CA ASP A 188 20.93 12.75 12.08
C ASP A 188 20.99 13.10 13.58
N ASP A 189 19.87 12.94 14.31
CA ASP A 189 19.82 13.06 15.77
C ASP A 189 20.71 12.02 16.47
N LEU A 190 20.70 10.77 16.00
CA LEU A 190 21.56 9.70 16.54
C LEU A 190 23.04 9.95 16.23
N TRP A 191 23.37 10.48 15.06
CA TRP A 191 24.74 10.89 14.72
C TRP A 191 25.20 12.09 15.56
N GLY A 192 24.31 13.07 15.80
CA GLY A 192 24.58 14.19 16.70
C GLY A 192 24.85 13.75 18.14
N LEU A 193 24.05 12.82 18.66
CA LEU A 193 24.26 12.22 19.99
C LEU A 193 25.50 11.33 20.06
N ALA A 194 25.81 10.57 18.99
CA ALA A 194 27.02 9.77 18.91
C ALA A 194 28.29 10.64 18.91
N ASN A 195 28.24 11.82 18.29
CA ASN A 195 29.35 12.79 18.31
C ASN A 195 29.46 13.55 19.65
N LEU A 196 28.44 13.49 20.49
CA LEU A 196 28.48 13.96 21.89
C LEU A 196 28.88 12.85 22.86
N THR A 197 29.15 11.63 22.38
CA THR A 197 29.67 10.60 23.27
C THR A 197 31.12 10.91 23.63
N PRO A 198 31.45 10.96 24.92
CA PRO A 198 32.80 11.28 25.37
C PRO A 198 33.81 10.29 24.80
N SER A 199 34.74 10.81 24.01
CA SER A 199 35.69 9.99 23.22
C SER A 199 36.90 9.58 24.07
N THR A 200 37.24 10.39 25.08
CA THR A 200 38.39 10.16 25.96
C THR A 200 37.98 9.50 27.29
N PRO A 201 38.90 8.78 27.96
CA PRO A 201 38.65 8.20 29.28
C PRO A 201 38.26 9.24 30.34
N GLN A 202 38.78 10.47 30.22
CA GLN A 202 38.52 11.57 31.15
C GLN A 202 37.09 12.12 31.00
N GLU A 203 36.62 12.33 29.76
CA GLU A 203 35.25 12.76 29.51
C GLU A 203 34.23 11.69 29.93
N LYS A 204 34.56 10.39 29.78
CA LYS A 204 33.71 9.28 30.24
C LYS A 204 33.55 9.27 31.76
N ALA A 205 34.61 9.61 32.49
CA ALA A 205 34.57 9.69 33.95
C ALA A 205 33.71 10.88 34.44
N ALA A 206 33.85 12.05 33.80
CA ALA A 206 33.05 13.23 34.10
C ALA A 206 31.56 13.03 33.81
N TYR A 207 31.22 12.40 32.67
CA TYR A 207 29.83 12.07 32.33
C TYR A 207 29.20 11.08 33.32
N LYS A 208 29.98 10.12 33.82
CA LYS A 208 29.50 9.15 34.83
C LYS A 208 29.22 9.79 36.19
N GLN A 209 29.91 10.89 36.52
CA GLN A 209 29.68 11.65 37.75
C GLN A 209 28.50 12.62 37.66
N SER A 210 28.12 13.07 36.46
CA SER A 210 26.98 13.99 36.26
C SER A 210 25.63 13.30 36.10
N GLN A 211 25.61 11.97 35.98
CA GLN A 211 24.37 11.19 35.91
C GLN A 211 23.63 11.22 37.26
N PRO A 212 22.35 11.63 37.30
CA PRO A 212 21.57 11.62 38.52
C PRO A 212 21.49 10.19 39.07
N GLN A 213 21.88 10.01 40.34
CA GLN A 213 21.80 8.72 41.02
C GLN A 213 20.35 8.23 40.99
N PRO A 214 20.09 6.96 40.61
CA PRO A 214 18.74 6.43 40.59
C PRO A 214 18.15 6.49 42.00
N VAL A 215 17.05 7.23 42.16
CA VAL A 215 16.29 7.31 43.41
C VAL A 215 15.71 5.92 43.67
N VAL A 216 16.33 5.18 44.58
CA VAL A 216 15.84 3.88 45.03
C VAL A 216 14.61 4.13 45.90
N ILE A 217 13.42 4.12 45.29
CA ILE A 217 12.16 4.14 46.02
C ILE A 217 11.99 2.74 46.63
N ARG A 218 12.41 2.58 47.89
CA ARG A 218 12.08 1.37 48.69
C ARG A 218 10.58 1.36 48.93
N ALA A 219 9.86 0.50 48.20
CA ALA A 219 8.50 0.13 48.56
C ALA A 219 8.54 -0.59 49.91
N GLN A 220 8.04 0.07 50.96
CA GLN A 220 7.73 -0.59 52.22
C GLN A 220 6.49 -1.44 52.00
N ALA A 221 6.67 -2.76 51.93
CA ALA A 221 5.60 -3.72 52.07
C ALA A 221 5.16 -3.74 53.55
N GLY A 222 4.00 -3.15 53.82
CA GLY A 222 3.28 -3.30 55.08
C GLY A 222 2.25 -4.42 54.95
N TYR A 223 2.22 -5.23 56.01
CA TYR A 223 1.36 -6.38 56.35
C TYR A 223 -0.09 -6.35 55.86
#